data_AF-A0A2G2MQY5-F1
#
_entry.id   AF-A0A2G2MQY5-F1
#
_cell.length_a   1.000
_cell.length_b   1.000
_cell.length_c   1.000
_cell.angle_alpha   90.00
_cell.angle_beta   90.00
_cell.angle_gamma   90.00
#
_symmetry.space_group_name_H-M   'P 1'
#
loop_
_entity.id
_entity.type
_entity.pdbx_description
1 polymer ?
#
loop_
_entity_poly.entity_id
_entity_poly.type
_entity_poly.pdbx_seq_one_letter_code
_entity_poly.pdbx_strand_id
1 'polypeptide(L)'
;MASVRQLLAKANSTTEDIKWFFDNPELLFSSEHISWKACVVFVFSEIERAHGRCLYAGLIKKHRTSATLTKQKIAQQHFTKENFRKFFKTVFGESFPVTLTSKIKGAEKTRNDVAHGKNVTDKRMRQALYDMIEYAEAFNEWTNENERFRPFGDLRGVKGRGAALNAKTTFWVLKGMGFSAKMPNA
;
A
#
# COMPACT_ATOMS: atom_id res chain seq x y z
N MET A 1 0.85 22.48 8.06
CA MET A 1 0.67 22.58 6.59
C MET A 1 2.04 22.79 5.96
N ALA A 2 2.53 21.78 5.23
CA ALA A 2 3.90 21.68 4.76
C ALA A 2 4.23 22.67 3.62
N SER A 3 5.39 23.30 3.71
CA SER A 3 6.01 24.03 2.60
C SER A 3 6.68 23.08 1.61
N VAL A 4 7.03 23.57 0.40
CA VAL A 4 7.79 22.78 -0.59
C VAL A 4 9.10 22.28 0.01
N ARG A 5 9.82 23.16 0.73
CA ARG A 5 11.08 22.81 1.42
C ARG A 5 10.89 21.70 2.44
N GLN A 6 9.80 21.72 3.21
CA GLN A 6 9.50 20.67 4.19
C GLN A 6 9.17 19.33 3.51
N LEU A 7 8.40 19.36 2.41
CA LEU A 7 8.09 18.16 1.64
C LEU A 7 9.34 17.53 1.03
N LEU A 8 10.21 18.34 0.41
CA LEU A 8 11.47 17.87 -0.16
C LEU A 8 12.43 17.35 0.91
N ALA A 9 12.53 18.05 2.06
CA ALA A 9 13.32 17.56 3.18
C ALA A 9 12.83 16.19 3.66
N LYS A 10 11.51 16.00 3.76
CA LYS A 10 10.90 14.72 4.14
C LYS A 10 11.16 13.62 3.11
N ALA A 11 11.02 13.92 1.82
CA ALA A 11 11.32 13.00 0.74
C ALA A 11 12.79 12.56 0.76
N ASN A 12 13.72 13.50 0.95
CA ASN A 12 15.14 13.20 1.02
C ASN A 12 15.53 12.38 2.27
N SER A 13 14.89 12.65 3.41
CA SER A 13 15.18 11.96 4.67
C SER A 13 14.50 10.60 4.81
N THR A 14 13.63 10.21 3.86
CA THR A 14 12.91 8.93 3.96
C THR A 14 13.83 7.75 3.64
N THR A 15 13.38 6.56 4.02
CA THR A 15 14.12 5.31 3.82
C THR A 15 14.29 4.96 2.34
N GLU A 16 15.37 4.26 2.00
CA GLU A 16 15.63 3.80 0.63
C GLU A 16 14.51 2.90 0.08
N ASP A 17 13.88 2.10 0.93
CA ASP A 17 12.69 1.31 0.55
C ASP A 17 11.60 2.21 -0.06
N ILE A 18 11.31 3.33 0.60
CA ILE A 18 10.25 4.26 0.20
C ILE A 18 10.67 5.09 -1.01
N LYS A 19 11.93 5.54 -1.08
CA LYS A 19 12.47 6.25 -2.25
C LYS A 19 12.38 5.39 -3.50
N TRP A 20 12.83 4.14 -3.41
CA TRP A 20 12.74 3.19 -4.50
C TRP A 20 11.29 2.93 -4.91
N PHE A 21 10.38 2.78 -3.93
CA PHE A 21 9.00 2.45 -4.22
C PHE A 21 8.23 3.61 -4.89
N PHE A 22 8.53 4.85 -4.53
CA PHE A 22 7.93 6.06 -5.09
C PHE A 22 8.73 6.68 -6.24
N ASP A 23 9.66 5.93 -6.84
CA ASP A 23 10.49 6.37 -7.97
C ASP A 23 11.22 7.72 -7.70
N ASN A 24 11.88 7.84 -6.56
CA ASN A 24 12.61 9.04 -6.10
C ASN A 24 11.68 10.27 -5.92
N PRO A 25 10.90 10.30 -4.82
CA PRO A 25 9.84 11.29 -4.61
C PRO A 25 10.33 12.76 -4.63
N GLU A 26 11.58 13.02 -4.28
CA GLU A 26 12.21 14.33 -4.37
C GLU A 26 12.30 14.86 -5.81
N LEU A 27 12.53 13.99 -6.80
CA LEU A 27 12.54 14.36 -8.22
C LEU A 27 11.12 14.65 -8.70
N LEU A 28 10.16 13.85 -8.23
CA LEU A 28 8.76 14.03 -8.54
C LEU A 28 8.22 15.38 -8.03
N PHE A 29 8.60 15.79 -6.82
CA PHE A 29 8.08 17.01 -6.18
C PHE A 29 8.86 18.28 -6.53
N SER A 30 10.06 18.15 -7.11
CA SER A 30 10.88 19.28 -7.56
C SER A 30 10.63 19.63 -9.03
N SER A 31 9.98 18.76 -9.80
CA SER A 31 9.67 19.01 -11.21
C SER A 31 8.61 20.10 -11.38
N GLU A 32 8.97 21.18 -12.08
CA GLU A 32 8.04 22.26 -12.43
C GLU A 32 6.98 21.83 -13.47
N HIS A 33 7.24 20.73 -14.19
CA HIS A 33 6.35 20.23 -15.25
C HIS A 33 5.26 19.30 -14.73
N ILE A 34 5.34 18.85 -13.48
CA ILE A 34 4.39 17.90 -12.90
C ILE A 34 3.48 18.65 -11.93
N SER A 35 2.18 18.62 -12.20
CA SER A 35 1.20 19.22 -11.30
C SER A 35 1.14 18.48 -9.96
N TRP A 36 0.92 19.20 -8.86
CA TRP A 36 0.70 18.60 -7.54
C TRP A 36 -0.44 17.58 -7.52
N LYS A 37 -1.46 17.76 -8.37
CA LYS A 37 -2.57 16.81 -8.53
C LYS A 37 -2.06 15.46 -9.04
N ALA A 38 -1.19 15.46 -10.05
CA ALA A 38 -0.58 14.25 -10.59
C ALA A 38 0.28 13.56 -9.52
N CYS A 39 1.09 14.31 -8.77
CA CYS A 39 1.88 13.76 -7.66
C CYS A 39 0.99 13.06 -6.62
N VAL A 40 -0.11 13.70 -6.20
CA VAL A 40 -1.03 13.12 -5.21
C VAL A 40 -1.66 11.82 -5.73
N VAL A 41 -2.10 11.79 -6.99
CA VAL A 41 -2.70 10.60 -7.58
C VAL A 41 -1.68 9.46 -7.69
N PHE A 42 -0.46 9.76 -8.17
CA PHE A 42 0.61 8.79 -8.31
C PHE A 42 1.00 8.17 -6.96
N VAL A 43 1.37 8.99 -5.97
CA VAL A 43 1.80 8.48 -4.66
C VAL A 43 0.67 7.68 -3.98
N PHE A 44 -0.59 8.07 -4.17
CA PHE A 44 -1.72 7.30 -3.64
C PHE A 44 -1.86 5.93 -4.32
N SER A 45 -1.69 5.85 -5.64
CA SER A 45 -1.70 4.57 -6.36
C SER A 45 -0.57 3.64 -5.89
N GLU A 46 0.58 4.21 -5.54
CA GLU A 46 1.68 3.46 -4.95
C GLU A 46 1.36 2.96 -3.54
N ILE A 47 0.67 3.75 -2.71
CA ILE A 47 0.17 3.26 -1.42
C ILE A 47 -0.82 2.09 -1.61
N GLU A 48 -1.74 2.18 -2.57
CA GLU A 48 -2.67 1.07 -2.89
C GLU A 48 -1.90 -0.18 -3.37
N ARG A 49 -0.82 0.01 -4.14
CA ARG A 49 0.10 -1.08 -4.53
C ARG A 49 0.76 -1.71 -3.30
N ALA A 50 1.19 -0.90 -2.33
CA ALA A 50 1.77 -1.38 -1.08
C ALA A 50 0.76 -2.14 -0.20
N HIS A 51 -0.51 -1.70 -0.17
CA HIS A 51 -1.62 -2.42 0.47
C HIS A 51 -1.80 -3.81 -0.12
N GLY A 52 -1.86 -3.93 -1.45
CA GLY A 52 -1.92 -5.22 -2.14
C GLY A 52 -0.72 -6.11 -1.83
N ARG A 53 0.48 -5.53 -1.81
CA ARG A 53 1.74 -6.20 -1.42
C ARG A 53 1.71 -6.71 0.02
N CYS A 54 1.12 -5.97 0.95
CA CYS A 54 0.95 -6.39 2.34
C CYS A 54 0.04 -7.63 2.44
N LEU A 55 -1.11 -7.61 1.77
CA LEU A 55 -2.02 -8.77 1.74
C LEU A 55 -1.38 -9.98 1.07
N TYR A 56 -0.63 -9.77 -0.01
CA TYR A 56 0.15 -10.82 -0.67
C TYR A 56 1.14 -11.48 0.29
N ALA A 57 1.92 -10.67 0.99
CA ALA A 57 2.89 -11.13 1.97
C ALA A 57 2.21 -11.93 3.09
N GLY A 58 1.10 -11.43 3.65
CA GLY A 58 0.33 -12.12 4.68
C GLY A 58 -0.23 -13.46 4.21
N LEU A 59 -0.83 -13.51 3.01
CA LEU A 59 -1.39 -14.74 2.43
C LEU A 59 -0.34 -15.82 2.17
N ILE A 60 0.86 -15.44 1.75
CA ILE A 60 1.93 -16.41 1.50
C ILE A 60 2.61 -16.84 2.79
N LYS A 61 2.84 -15.91 3.71
CA LYS A 61 3.57 -16.18 4.95
C LYS A 61 2.72 -16.90 5.99
N LYS A 62 1.51 -16.40 6.27
CA LYS A 62 0.61 -16.99 7.29
C LYS A 62 -0.16 -18.19 6.74
N HIS A 63 -0.68 -18.06 5.52
CA HIS A 63 -1.62 -19.05 4.96
C HIS A 63 -1.00 -19.98 3.92
N ARG A 64 0.32 -19.84 3.65
CA ARG A 64 1.11 -20.70 2.77
C ARG A 64 0.52 -20.87 1.38
N THR A 65 -0.22 -19.88 0.91
CA THR A 65 -0.86 -19.91 -0.41
C THR A 65 0.18 -19.95 -1.53
N SER A 66 -0.18 -20.53 -2.67
CA SER A 66 0.64 -20.49 -3.88
C SER A 66 0.86 -19.04 -4.33
N ALA A 67 2.14 -18.64 -4.45
CA ALA A 67 2.51 -17.26 -4.79
C ALA A 67 1.89 -16.79 -6.12
N THR A 68 1.90 -17.65 -7.14
CA THR A 68 1.35 -17.35 -8.46
C THR A 68 -0.15 -17.09 -8.38
N LEU A 69 -0.90 -17.98 -7.73
CA LEU A 69 -2.36 -17.85 -7.64
C LEU A 69 -2.76 -16.67 -6.74
N THR A 70 -2.05 -16.46 -5.63
CA THR A 70 -2.26 -15.32 -4.74
C THR A 70 -2.02 -13.99 -5.45
N LYS A 71 -0.93 -13.87 -6.22
CA LYS A 71 -0.65 -12.67 -7.02
C LYS A 71 -1.77 -12.37 -8.01
N GLN A 72 -2.24 -13.40 -8.74
CA GLN A 72 -3.35 -13.26 -9.68
C GLN A 72 -4.63 -12.81 -8.99
N LYS A 73 -4.98 -13.39 -7.84
CA LYS A 73 -6.22 -13.06 -7.14
C LYS A 73 -6.20 -11.68 -6.52
N ILE A 74 -5.07 -11.23 -5.99
CA ILE A 74 -4.87 -9.86 -5.49
C ILE A 74 -5.00 -8.85 -6.62
N ALA A 75 -4.40 -9.10 -7.79
CA ALA A 75 -4.51 -8.21 -8.94
C ALA A 75 -5.95 -8.05 -9.47
N GLN A 76 -6.83 -9.01 -9.19
CA GLN A 76 -8.26 -8.95 -9.56
C GLN A 76 -9.11 -8.18 -8.53
N GLN A 77 -8.56 -7.83 -7.36
CA GLN A 77 -9.31 -7.10 -6.35
C GLN A 77 -9.20 -5.58 -6.56
N HIS A 78 -10.32 -4.90 -6.38
CA HIS A 78 -10.34 -3.45 -6.21
C HIS A 78 -10.05 -3.09 -4.75
N PHE A 79 -8.85 -2.61 -4.48
CA PHE A 79 -8.44 -2.17 -3.15
C PHE A 79 -8.90 -0.74 -2.86
N THR A 80 -10.18 -0.60 -2.51
CA THR A 80 -10.62 0.60 -1.79
C THR A 80 -10.10 0.57 -0.35
N LYS A 81 -10.05 1.72 0.33
CA LYS A 81 -9.65 1.82 1.74
C LYS A 81 -10.44 0.86 2.66
N GLU A 82 -11.74 0.71 2.41
CA GLU A 82 -12.64 -0.13 3.21
C GLU A 82 -12.42 -1.61 2.91
N ASN A 83 -12.28 -1.95 1.62
CA ASN A 83 -11.97 -3.31 1.20
C ASN A 83 -10.60 -3.76 1.72
N PHE A 84 -9.58 -2.91 1.66
CA PHE A 84 -8.26 -3.23 2.21
C PHE A 84 -8.35 -3.56 3.70
N ARG A 85 -9.01 -2.73 4.52
CA ARG A 85 -9.14 -2.99 5.96
C ARG A 85 -9.91 -4.28 6.26
N LYS A 86 -10.94 -4.58 5.47
CA LYS A 86 -11.68 -5.85 5.56
C LYS A 86 -10.77 -7.04 5.27
N PHE A 87 -10.07 -7.02 4.14
CA PHE A 87 -9.13 -8.08 3.77
C PHE A 87 -7.97 -8.20 4.74
N PHE A 88 -7.46 -7.08 5.26
CA PHE A 88 -6.43 -7.03 6.27
C PHE A 88 -6.87 -7.81 7.51
N LYS A 89 -8.07 -7.52 8.03
CA LYS A 89 -8.64 -8.26 9.16
C LYS A 89 -8.79 -9.75 8.87
N THR A 90 -9.23 -10.11 7.67
CA THR A 90 -9.36 -11.51 7.27
C THR A 90 -8.01 -12.23 7.17
N VAL A 91 -6.97 -11.58 6.65
CA VAL A 91 -5.64 -12.19 6.45
C VAL A 91 -4.85 -12.26 7.74
N PHE A 92 -4.87 -11.19 8.55
CA PHE A 92 -4.02 -11.07 9.74
C PHE A 92 -4.74 -11.44 11.05
N GLY A 93 -6.07 -11.50 11.05
CA GLY A 93 -6.90 -11.79 12.23
C GLY A 93 -7.18 -10.56 13.11
N GLU A 94 -6.60 -9.41 12.77
CA GLU A 94 -6.66 -8.19 13.57
C GLU A 94 -7.06 -6.97 12.72
N SER A 95 -7.65 -5.96 13.37
CA SER A 95 -8.01 -4.72 12.70
C SER A 95 -6.77 -3.93 12.28
N PHE A 96 -6.83 -3.30 11.11
CA PHE A 96 -5.78 -2.36 10.68
C PHE A 96 -5.59 -1.24 11.72
N PRO A 97 -4.34 -0.89 12.11
CA PRO A 97 -4.08 0.04 13.20
C PRO A 97 -4.78 1.39 13.03
N VAL A 98 -5.39 1.87 14.12
CA VAL A 98 -6.06 3.18 14.16
C VAL A 98 -5.06 4.32 13.97
N THR A 99 -3.83 4.16 14.48
CA THR A 99 -2.72 5.13 14.34
C THR A 99 -2.31 5.34 12.89
N LEU A 100 -2.23 4.26 12.09
CA LEU A 100 -1.96 4.34 10.66
C LEU A 100 -3.15 4.91 9.89
N THR A 101 -4.36 4.52 10.29
CA THR A 101 -5.61 5.02 9.71
C THR A 101 -5.75 6.53 9.89
N SER A 102 -5.42 7.07 11.07
CA SER A 102 -5.53 8.50 11.34
C SER A 102 -4.50 9.31 10.54
N LYS A 103 -3.27 8.79 10.37
CA LYS A 103 -2.21 9.42 9.57
C LYS A 103 -2.60 9.64 8.11
N ILE A 104 -3.21 8.66 7.45
CA ILE A 104 -3.54 8.77 6.01
C ILE A 104 -4.88 9.47 5.73
N LYS A 105 -5.79 9.55 6.71
CA LYS A 105 -7.16 10.06 6.51
C LYS A 105 -7.23 11.45 5.86
N GLY A 106 -6.32 12.36 6.24
CA GLY A 106 -6.23 13.71 5.65
C GLY A 106 -5.83 13.68 4.19
N ALA A 107 -4.87 12.82 3.85
CA ALA A 107 -4.40 12.59 2.50
C ALA A 107 -5.47 11.92 1.62
N GLU A 108 -6.20 10.93 2.14
CA GLU A 108 -7.34 10.30 1.45
C GLU A 108 -8.41 11.32 1.07
N LYS A 109 -8.79 12.21 1.99
CA LYS A 109 -9.78 13.27 1.71
C LYS A 109 -9.30 14.19 0.59
N THR A 110 -8.01 14.55 0.62
CA THR A 110 -7.40 15.41 -0.40
C THR A 110 -7.36 14.72 -1.76
N ARG A 111 -7.00 13.44 -1.82
CA ARG A 111 -7.07 12.63 -3.06
C ARG A 111 -8.48 12.58 -3.62
N ASN A 112 -9.49 12.34 -2.78
CA ASN A 112 -10.89 12.31 -3.23
C ASN A 112 -11.32 13.67 -3.81
N ASP A 113 -11.00 14.77 -3.14
CA ASP A 113 -11.32 16.10 -3.66
C ASP A 113 -10.62 16.38 -5.01
N VAL A 114 -9.35 15.97 -5.15
CA VAL A 114 -8.61 16.07 -6.43
C VAL A 114 -9.26 15.22 -7.52
N ALA A 115 -9.59 13.95 -7.22
CA ALA A 115 -10.20 13.03 -8.18
C ALA A 115 -11.60 13.46 -8.63
N HIS A 116 -12.35 14.14 -7.75
CA HIS A 116 -13.65 14.73 -8.08
C HIS A 116 -13.54 16.12 -8.75
N GLY A 117 -12.33 16.56 -9.12
CA GLY A 117 -12.12 17.82 -9.82
C GLY A 117 -12.36 19.07 -8.98
N LYS A 118 -12.44 18.94 -7.64
CA LYS A 118 -12.62 20.10 -6.76
C LYS A 118 -11.35 20.95 -6.73
N ASN A 119 -11.52 22.23 -6.42
CA ASN A 119 -10.40 23.14 -6.20
C ASN A 119 -9.72 22.84 -4.86
N VAL A 120 -8.59 22.16 -4.94
CA VAL A 120 -7.70 21.87 -3.81
C VAL A 120 -6.47 22.75 -3.93
N THR A 121 -6.11 23.44 -2.86
CA THR A 121 -4.93 24.32 -2.86
C THR A 121 -3.64 23.51 -2.87
N ASP A 122 -2.60 24.04 -3.50
CA ASP A 122 -1.26 23.41 -3.51
C ASP A 122 -0.73 23.15 -2.11
N LYS A 123 -1.01 24.05 -1.16
CA LYS A 123 -0.63 23.90 0.25
C LYS A 123 -1.24 22.64 0.86
N ARG A 124 -2.49 22.33 0.53
CA ARG A 124 -3.19 21.13 1.00
C ARG A 124 -2.66 19.87 0.31
N MET A 125 -2.37 19.93 -1.00
CA MET A 125 -1.77 18.80 -1.74
C MET A 125 -0.38 18.45 -1.21
N ARG A 126 0.47 19.46 -0.92
CA ARG A 126 1.79 19.25 -0.32
C ARG A 126 1.72 18.62 1.06
N GLN A 127 0.77 19.05 1.90
CA GLN A 127 0.55 18.40 3.19
C GLN A 127 0.11 16.94 3.00
N ALA A 128 -0.79 16.66 2.05
CA ALA A 128 -1.21 15.29 1.78
C ALA A 128 -0.04 14.39 1.34
N LEU A 129 0.85 14.88 0.48
CA LEU A 129 2.06 14.15 0.08
C LEU A 129 3.01 13.89 1.26
N TYR A 130 3.18 14.89 2.12
CA TYR A 130 3.96 14.75 3.35
C TYR A 130 3.37 13.64 4.25
N ASP A 131 2.05 13.68 4.49
CA ASP A 131 1.34 12.69 5.31
C ASP A 131 1.41 11.29 4.69
N MET A 132 1.43 11.18 3.36
CA MET A 132 1.60 9.92 2.63
C MET A 132 2.98 9.29 2.85
N ILE A 133 4.05 10.10 2.85
CA ILE A 133 5.40 9.60 3.15
C ILE A 133 5.49 9.14 4.61
N GLU A 134 4.99 9.94 5.56
CA GLU A 134 4.97 9.52 6.97
C GLU A 134 4.14 8.25 7.20
N TYR A 135 3.03 8.12 6.49
CA TYR A 135 2.23 6.90 6.51
C TYR A 135 3.04 5.70 5.98
N ALA A 136 3.76 5.86 4.88
CA ALA A 136 4.55 4.78 4.28
C ALA A 136 5.64 4.28 5.24
N GLU A 137 6.34 5.20 5.92
CA GLU A 137 7.33 4.88 6.94
C GLU A 137 6.71 4.13 8.12
N ALA A 138 5.65 4.70 8.70
CA ALA A 138 4.97 4.10 9.84
C ALA A 138 4.36 2.73 9.49
N PHE A 139 3.88 2.55 8.25
CA PHE A 139 3.32 1.27 7.81
C PHE A 139 4.42 0.22 7.63
N ASN A 140 5.58 0.58 7.06
CA ASN A 140 6.74 -0.30 6.99
C ASN A 140 7.26 -0.69 8.38
N GLU A 141 7.36 0.26 9.31
CA GLU A 141 7.79 0.01 10.68
C GLU A 141 6.83 -0.97 11.38
N TRP A 142 5.54 -0.65 11.37
CA TRP A 142 4.51 -1.48 12.00
C TRP A 142 4.47 -2.90 11.42
N THR A 143 4.52 -3.05 10.09
CA THR A 143 4.53 -4.37 9.45
C THR A 143 5.83 -5.13 9.70
N ASN A 144 6.97 -4.45 9.79
CA ASN A 144 8.23 -5.09 10.10
C ASN A 144 8.26 -5.61 11.54
N GLU A 145 7.71 -4.87 12.49
CA GLU A 145 7.63 -5.27 13.91
C GLU A 145 6.69 -6.46 14.11
N ASN A 146 5.48 -6.39 13.55
CA ASN A 146 4.43 -7.38 13.80
C ASN A 146 4.53 -8.59 12.86
N GLU A 147 4.92 -8.37 11.60
CA GLU A 147 4.84 -9.37 10.54
C GLU A 147 6.20 -9.69 9.88
N ARG A 148 7.27 -8.97 10.25
CA ARG A 148 8.65 -9.18 9.75
C ARG A 148 8.76 -9.11 8.22
N PHE A 149 8.07 -8.15 7.61
CA PHE A 149 8.26 -7.74 6.21
C PHE A 149 7.88 -6.27 6.03
N ARG A 150 8.30 -5.66 4.92
CA ARG A 150 8.04 -4.25 4.60
C ARG A 150 7.30 -4.12 3.26
N PRO A 151 6.03 -3.67 3.24
CA PRO A 151 5.26 -3.51 2.01
C PRO A 151 5.90 -2.62 0.95
N PHE A 152 6.56 -1.54 1.38
CA PHE A 152 7.29 -0.63 0.48
C PHE A 152 8.73 -1.10 0.20
N GLY A 153 9.24 -2.09 0.95
CA GLY A 153 10.57 -2.65 0.75
C GLY A 153 10.57 -3.92 -0.09
N ASP A 154 11.69 -4.62 -0.12
CA ASP A 154 11.83 -5.89 -0.82
C ASP A 154 11.02 -7.02 -0.14
N LEU A 155 10.23 -7.75 -0.94
CA LEU A 155 9.43 -8.89 -0.48
C LEU A 155 10.07 -10.25 -0.80
N ARG A 156 11.29 -10.28 -1.33
CA ARG A 156 12.04 -11.54 -1.50
C ARG A 156 12.23 -12.21 -0.15
N GLY A 157 11.97 -13.52 -0.10
CA GLY A 157 12.14 -14.32 1.12
C GLY A 157 10.98 -14.30 2.12
N VAL A 158 9.92 -13.49 1.90
CA VAL A 158 8.79 -13.34 2.85
C VAL A 158 8.09 -14.65 3.21
N LYS A 159 8.03 -15.61 2.27
CA LYS A 159 7.42 -16.93 2.48
C LYS A 159 8.10 -17.75 3.58
N GLY A 160 9.39 -17.51 3.85
CA GLY A 160 10.19 -18.38 4.71
C GLY A 160 10.36 -19.79 4.14
N ARG A 161 10.68 -20.77 5.02
CA ARG A 161 11.02 -22.16 4.64
C ARG A 161 9.82 -23.08 4.42
N GLY A 162 8.60 -22.64 4.71
CA GLY A 162 7.41 -23.49 4.62
C GLY A 162 7.03 -23.86 3.18
N ALA A 163 6.63 -25.11 2.94
CA ALA A 163 6.07 -25.51 1.64
C ALA A 163 4.76 -24.76 1.36
N ALA A 164 4.56 -24.36 0.10
CA ALA A 164 3.30 -23.75 -0.31
C ALA A 164 2.23 -24.83 -0.50
N LEU A 165 0.99 -24.49 -0.22
CA LEU A 165 -0.17 -25.28 -0.59
C LEU A 165 -0.25 -25.39 -2.12
N ASN A 166 -0.77 -26.52 -2.60
CA ASN A 166 -1.04 -26.70 -4.02
C ASN A 166 -2.12 -25.70 -4.50
N ALA A 167 -2.29 -25.60 -5.83
CA ALA A 167 -3.21 -24.65 -6.44
C ALA A 167 -4.67 -24.86 -6.03
N LYS A 168 -5.15 -26.11 -5.94
CA LYS A 168 -6.53 -26.45 -5.57
C LYS A 168 -6.84 -26.03 -4.13
N THR A 169 -5.96 -26.36 -3.19
CA THR A 169 -6.13 -25.95 -1.79
C THR A 169 -6.00 -24.43 -1.64
N THR A 170 -5.03 -23.81 -2.32
CA THR A 170 -4.89 -22.35 -2.34
C THR A 170 -6.17 -21.67 -2.83
N PHE A 171 -6.80 -22.18 -3.89
CA PHE A 171 -8.05 -21.64 -4.41
C PHE A 171 -9.15 -21.61 -3.35
N TRP A 172 -9.35 -22.72 -2.63
CA TRP A 172 -10.37 -22.80 -1.58
C TRP A 172 -10.07 -21.89 -0.39
N VAL A 173 -8.80 -21.78 0.01
CA VAL A 173 -8.36 -20.84 1.06
C VAL A 173 -8.67 -19.40 0.66
N LEU A 174 -8.24 -18.97 -0.53
CA LEU A 174 -8.46 -17.61 -1.03
C LEU A 174 -9.95 -17.31 -1.21
N LYS A 175 -10.73 -18.27 -1.73
CA LYS A 175 -12.18 -18.14 -1.87
C LYS A 175 -12.85 -17.99 -0.50
N GLY A 176 -12.47 -18.81 0.49
CA GLY A 176 -12.99 -18.73 1.86
C GLY A 176 -12.66 -17.40 2.55
N MET A 177 -11.51 -16.81 2.21
CA MET A 177 -11.09 -15.48 2.68
C MET A 177 -11.71 -14.32 1.89
N GLY A 178 -12.58 -14.60 0.91
CA GLY A 178 -13.29 -13.58 0.13
C GLY A 178 -12.49 -12.98 -1.04
N PHE A 179 -11.32 -13.52 -1.39
CA PHE A 179 -10.54 -13.11 -2.58
C PHE A 179 -11.10 -13.76 -3.85
N SER A 180 -12.40 -13.59 -4.11
CA SER A 180 -13.13 -14.35 -5.12
C SER A 180 -12.90 -13.85 -6.55
N ALA A 181 -12.65 -14.82 -7.44
CA ALA A 181 -13.00 -14.87 -8.87
C ALA A 181 -12.84 -16.33 -9.36
N LYS A 182 -13.47 -16.72 -10.49
CA LYS A 182 -13.59 -18.10 -11.05
C LYS A 182 -12.34 -19.00 -10.88
N MET A 183 -12.58 -20.31 -10.72
CA MET A 183 -11.50 -21.32 -10.73
C MET A 183 -10.68 -21.18 -12.01
N PRO A 184 -9.33 -21.25 -11.94
CA PRO A 184 -8.54 -21.54 -13.12
C PRO A 184 -8.99 -22.89 -13.66
N ASN A 185 -9.18 -23.02 -14.98
CA ASN A 185 -9.57 -24.29 -15.59
C ASN A 185 -8.59 -25.38 -15.13
N ALA A 186 -9.16 -26.49 -14.66
CA ALA A 186 -8.46 -27.65 -14.13
C ALA A 186 -7.63 -28.36 -15.20
#